data_AF-A0A1E1WQX2-F1
#
_entry.id   AF-A0A1E1WQX2-F1
#
_cell.length_a   1.000
_cell.length_b   1.000
_cell.length_c   1.000
_cell.angle_alpha   90.00
_cell.angle_beta   90.00
_cell.angle_gamma   90.00
#
_symmetry.space_group_name_H-M   'P 1'
#
loop_
_entity.id
_entity.type
_entity.pdbx_description
1 polymer ?
#
loop_
_entity_poly.entity_id
_entity_poly.type
_entity_poly.pdbx_seq_one_letter_code
_entity_poly.pdbx_strand_id
1 'polypeptide(L)'
;KIANELMEPGDIEPPHMPTLGCLRQIKHEERTSSHYDTNQVLSLWIMTRVTPYKESIKHISLYPFYVYYWTHAQETCLKNFKKLDRLVLSIDATGSIFKELGPNTKMLVTKHLFLYVLMMKTIKNESS
;
A
#
# COMPACT_ATOMS: atom_id res chain seq x y z
N LYS A 1 36.59 -13.63 -9.30
CA LYS A 1 37.47 -12.90 -10.24
C LYS A 1 37.65 -11.50 -9.70
N ILE A 2 38.89 -11.03 -9.59
CA ILE A 2 39.24 -9.78 -8.91
C ILE A 2 39.07 -8.62 -9.90
N ALA A 3 38.63 -7.44 -9.45
CA ALA A 3 38.30 -6.31 -10.32
C ALA A 3 39.44 -5.91 -11.27
N ASN A 4 40.69 -6.05 -10.83
CA ASN A 4 41.90 -5.73 -11.61
C ASN A 4 42.14 -6.67 -12.81
N GLU A 5 41.46 -7.82 -12.89
CA GLU A 5 41.60 -8.78 -13.99
C GLU A 5 40.65 -8.48 -15.17
N LEU A 6 39.69 -7.57 -14.99
CA LEU A 6 38.59 -7.32 -15.93
C LEU A 6 38.55 -5.88 -16.48
N MET A 7 39.44 -5.00 -16.03
CA MET A 7 39.47 -3.61 -16.46
C MET A 7 40.48 -3.41 -17.58
N GLU A 8 40.06 -2.80 -18.68
CA GLU A 8 40.95 -2.36 -19.76
C GLU A 8 41.54 -0.97 -19.45
N PRO A 9 42.73 -0.63 -19.98
CA PRO A 9 43.32 0.69 -19.79
C PRO A 9 42.40 1.80 -20.36
N GLY A 10 41.83 2.62 -19.47
CA GLY A 10 40.86 3.67 -19.82
C GLY A 10 39.49 3.49 -19.15
N ASP A 11 39.22 2.32 -18.55
CA ASP A 11 38.00 2.08 -17.80
C ASP A 11 38.00 2.84 -16.47
N ILE A 12 36.91 3.58 -16.22
CA ILE A 12 36.71 4.36 -14.98
C ILE A 12 36.14 3.46 -13.86
N GLU A 13 35.36 2.44 -14.23
CA GLU A 13 34.75 1.49 -13.30
C GLU A 13 34.78 0.07 -13.88
N PRO A 14 34.82 -0.97 -13.03
CA PRO A 14 34.84 -2.34 -13.51
C PRO A 14 33.55 -2.73 -14.24
N PRO A 15 33.62 -3.51 -15.34
CA PRO A 15 32.45 -3.87 -16.16
C PRO A 15 31.43 -4.77 -15.43
N HIS A 16 31.78 -5.32 -14.27
CA HIS A 16 30.89 -6.14 -13.44
C HIS A 16 30.08 -5.31 -12.43
N MET A 17 30.32 -4.00 -12.32
CA MET A 17 29.53 -3.13 -11.46
C MET A 17 28.19 -2.79 -12.14
N PRO A 18 27.05 -3.06 -11.50
CA PRO A 18 25.76 -2.77 -12.07
C PRO A 18 25.55 -1.25 -12.18
N THR A 19 25.11 -0.79 -13.34
CA THR A 19 24.78 0.63 -13.56
C THR A 19 23.59 1.06 -12.70
N LEU A 20 23.46 2.37 -12.44
CA LEU A 20 22.28 2.91 -11.74
C LEU A 20 20.95 2.52 -12.41
N GLY A 21 20.93 2.40 -13.74
CA GLY A 21 19.77 1.92 -14.49
C GLY A 21 19.43 0.47 -14.15
N CYS A 22 20.44 -0.39 -14.13
CA CYS A 22 20.31 -1.79 -13.71
C CYS A 22 19.77 -1.89 -12.26
N LEU A 23 20.33 -1.12 -11.33
CA LEU A 23 19.87 -1.09 -9.94
C LEU A 23 18.41 -0.62 -9.80
N ARG A 24 17.99 0.38 -10.59
CA ARG A 24 16.58 0.85 -10.60
C ARG A 24 15.64 -0.21 -11.13
N GLN A 25 16.06 -0.94 -12.17
CA GLN A 25 15.29 -2.02 -12.76
C GLN A 25 15.14 -3.18 -11.77
N ILE A 26 16.24 -3.67 -11.19
CA ILE A 26 16.23 -4.72 -10.15
C ILE A 26 15.30 -4.32 -9.00
N LYS A 27 15.40 -3.07 -8.51
CA LYS A 27 14.53 -2.56 -7.44
C LYS A 27 13.06 -2.51 -7.85
N HIS A 28 12.76 -2.21 -9.11
CA HIS A 28 11.39 -2.21 -9.61
C HIS A 28 10.86 -3.64 -9.68
N GLU A 29 11.63 -4.55 -10.28
CA GLU A 29 11.30 -5.97 -10.43
C GLU A 29 11.05 -6.63 -9.07
N GLU A 30 11.91 -6.40 -8.09
CA GLU A 30 11.75 -6.87 -6.71
C GLU A 30 10.50 -6.31 -6.03
N ARG A 31 10.13 -5.06 -6.31
CA ARG A 31 8.87 -4.50 -5.77
C ARG A 31 7.66 -5.12 -6.44
N THR A 32 7.73 -5.35 -7.74
CA THR A 32 6.62 -5.89 -8.53
C THR A 32 6.48 -7.41 -8.40
N SER A 33 7.53 -8.13 -8.00
CA SER A 33 7.55 -9.60 -7.89
C SER A 33 6.48 -10.15 -6.94
N SER A 34 6.12 -9.35 -5.92
CA SER A 34 5.09 -9.68 -4.93
C SER A 34 3.66 -9.30 -5.34
N HIS A 35 3.46 -8.68 -6.50
CA HIS A 35 2.13 -8.32 -6.97
C HIS A 35 1.41 -9.54 -7.52
N TYR A 36 0.10 -9.63 -7.26
CA TYR A 36 -0.73 -10.70 -7.84
C TYR A 36 -1.03 -10.47 -9.32
N ASP A 37 -1.05 -9.20 -9.75
CA ASP A 37 -1.28 -8.81 -11.14
C ASP A 37 -0.60 -7.46 -11.42
N THR A 38 -0.27 -7.21 -12.70
CA THR A 38 0.31 -5.92 -13.14
C THR A 38 -0.72 -4.79 -13.03
N ASN A 39 -2.00 -5.10 -13.21
CA ASN A 39 -3.11 -4.20 -12.94
C ASN A 39 -3.43 -4.22 -11.44
N GLN A 40 -3.18 -3.08 -10.78
CA GLN A 40 -3.36 -2.93 -9.34
C GLN A 40 -4.80 -3.16 -8.87
N VAL A 41 -5.81 -2.78 -9.66
CA VAL A 41 -7.22 -3.01 -9.32
C VAL A 41 -7.52 -4.51 -9.34
N LEU A 42 -7.00 -5.22 -10.34
CA LEU A 42 -7.15 -6.68 -10.42
C LEU A 42 -6.37 -7.38 -9.30
N SER A 43 -5.16 -6.91 -8.98
CA SER A 43 -4.38 -7.41 -7.86
C SER A 43 -5.14 -7.26 -6.53
N LEU A 44 -5.77 -6.11 -6.27
CA LEU A 44 -6.60 -5.90 -5.08
C LEU A 44 -7.82 -6.84 -5.06
N TRP A 45 -8.46 -7.06 -6.21
CA TRP A 45 -9.54 -8.02 -6.33
C TRP A 45 -9.08 -9.45 -6.03
N ILE A 46 -7.92 -9.88 -6.54
CA ILE A 46 -7.33 -11.19 -6.22
C ILE A 46 -7.07 -11.30 -4.71
N MET A 47 -6.53 -10.25 -4.09
CA MET A 47 -6.28 -10.19 -2.64
C MET A 47 -7.54 -10.44 -1.81
N THR A 48 -8.74 -10.09 -2.30
CA THR A 48 -10.00 -10.42 -1.59
C THR A 48 -10.29 -11.92 -1.47
N ARG A 49 -9.56 -12.77 -2.21
CA ARG A 49 -9.84 -14.22 -2.31
C ARG A 49 -8.70 -15.09 -1.76
N VAL A 50 -7.50 -14.54 -1.62
CA VAL A 50 -6.29 -15.30 -1.25
C VAL A 50 -5.84 -14.98 0.16
N THR A 51 -5.29 -15.97 0.86
CA THR A 51 -4.64 -15.75 2.15
C THR A 51 -3.35 -14.94 1.97
N PRO A 52 -2.99 -14.05 2.92
CA PRO A 52 -3.66 -13.75 4.20
C PRO A 52 -4.76 -12.68 4.10
N TYR A 53 -5.04 -12.14 2.91
CA TYR A 53 -5.85 -10.92 2.73
C TYR A 53 -7.36 -11.16 2.57
N LYS A 54 -7.78 -12.40 2.32
CA LYS A 54 -9.17 -12.82 2.09
C LYS A 54 -10.19 -12.24 3.08
N GLU A 55 -9.77 -12.05 4.34
CA GLU A 55 -10.62 -11.49 5.40
C GLU A 55 -10.27 -10.05 5.78
N SER A 56 -9.22 -9.47 5.20
CA SER A 56 -8.79 -8.10 5.51
C SER A 56 -9.45 -7.07 4.61
N ILE A 57 -9.66 -7.39 3.32
CA ILE A 57 -10.36 -6.51 2.38
C ILE A 57 -11.84 -6.86 2.40
N LYS A 58 -12.67 -5.89 2.75
CA LYS A 58 -14.10 -6.09 3.01
C LYS A 58 -14.97 -5.59 1.87
N HIS A 59 -14.52 -4.55 1.16
CA HIS A 59 -15.24 -4.00 0.03
C HIS A 59 -14.29 -3.27 -0.92
N ILE A 60 -14.55 -3.38 -2.21
CA ILE A 60 -13.90 -2.59 -3.26
C ILE A 60 -15.00 -2.00 -4.15
N SER A 61 -14.97 -0.69 -4.35
CA SER A 61 -15.79 -0.02 -5.37
C SER A 61 -14.89 0.51 -6.48
N LEU A 62 -15.40 0.47 -7.71
CA LEU A 62 -14.72 1.02 -8.88
C LEU A 62 -15.16 2.46 -9.19
N TYR A 63 -16.37 2.86 -8.78
CA TYR A 63 -16.90 4.19 -9.05
C TYR A 63 -17.87 4.67 -7.95
N PRO A 64 -17.45 5.60 -7.06
CA PRO A 64 -16.09 6.10 -6.91
C PRO A 64 -15.13 4.99 -6.46
N PHE A 65 -13.84 5.10 -6.78
CA PHE A 65 -12.86 4.11 -6.36
C PHE A 65 -12.58 4.22 -4.86
N TYR A 66 -12.89 3.17 -4.10
CA TYR A 66 -12.53 3.06 -2.69
C TYR A 66 -12.37 1.59 -2.27
N VAL A 67 -11.53 1.37 -1.25
CA VAL A 67 -11.30 0.06 -0.64
C VAL A 67 -11.54 0.18 0.86
N TYR A 68 -12.47 -0.61 1.38
CA TYR A 68 -12.63 -0.79 2.83
C TYR A 68 -11.88 -2.03 3.27
N TYR A 69 -11.00 -1.86 4.24
CA TYR A 69 -10.22 -2.94 4.81
C TYR A 69 -10.07 -2.75 6.32
N TRP A 70 -10.02 -3.87 7.05
CA TRP A 70 -9.66 -3.92 8.45
C TRP A 70 -9.22 -5.34 8.83
N THR A 71 -8.37 -5.45 9.84
CA THR A 71 -7.88 -6.73 10.35
C THR A 71 -8.91 -7.39 11.28
N HIS A 72 -8.77 -8.70 11.50
CA HIS A 72 -9.59 -9.41 12.47
C HIS A 72 -9.43 -8.87 13.90
N ALA A 73 -8.23 -8.39 14.25
CA ALA A 73 -7.96 -7.74 15.51
C ALA A 73 -8.78 -6.44 15.67
N GLN A 74 -8.85 -5.62 14.61
CA GLN A 74 -9.67 -4.42 14.60
C GLN A 74 -11.18 -4.75 14.72
N GLU A 75 -11.64 -5.81 14.08
CA GLU A 75 -13.04 -6.26 14.19
C GLU A 75 -13.39 -6.72 15.62
N THR A 76 -12.49 -7.47 16.25
CA THR A 76 -12.64 -7.91 17.64
C THR A 76 -12.65 -6.73 18.60
N CYS A 77 -11.75 -5.78 18.38
CA CYS A 77 -11.68 -4.53 19.14
C CYS A 77 -13.00 -3.75 19.05
N LEU A 78 -13.55 -3.58 17.84
CA LEU A 78 -14.84 -2.95 17.60
C LEU A 78 -15.98 -3.66 18.35
N LYS A 79 -16.06 -4.99 18.29
CA LYS A 79 -17.09 -5.77 19.01
C LYS A 79 -17.01 -5.56 20.52
N ASN A 80 -15.80 -5.43 21.07
CA ASN A 80 -15.61 -5.15 22.49
C ASN A 80 -15.99 -3.71 22.85
N PHE A 81 -15.65 -2.73 22.01
CA PHE A 81 -16.00 -1.33 22.25
C PHE A 81 -17.49 -1.03 22.10
N LYS A 82 -18.22 -1.76 21.24
CA LYS A 82 -19.69 -1.65 21.15
C LYS A 82 -20.42 -1.99 22.46
N LYS A 83 -19.77 -2.70 23.39
CA LYS A 83 -20.32 -3.00 24.71
C LYS A 83 -20.21 -1.83 25.70
N LEU A 84 -19.53 -0.75 25.34
CA LEU A 84 -19.36 0.45 26.15
C LEU A 84 -20.30 1.55 25.67
N ASP A 85 -20.83 2.35 26.60
CA ASP A 85 -21.95 3.27 26.35
C ASP A 85 -21.71 4.28 25.23
N ARG A 86 -20.47 4.80 25.08
CA ARG A 86 -20.16 5.87 24.13
C ARG A 86 -18.89 5.62 23.36
N LEU A 87 -19.05 5.61 22.04
CA LEU A 87 -17.98 5.44 21.07
C LEU A 87 -17.82 6.71 20.24
N VAL A 88 -16.59 7.21 20.15
CA VAL A 88 -16.22 8.32 19.28
C VAL A 88 -15.43 7.77 18.11
N LEU A 89 -15.93 8.05 16.91
CA LEU A 89 -15.25 7.78 15.64
C LEU A 89 -14.58 9.08 15.16
N SER A 90 -13.27 9.02 14.92
CA SER A 90 -12.49 10.09 14.29
C SER A 90 -12.01 9.61 12.93
N ILE A 91 -12.23 10.41 11.89
CA ILE A 91 -11.83 10.11 10.51
C ILE A 91 -10.83 11.19 10.11
N ASP A 92 -9.60 10.78 9.80
CA ASP A 92 -8.56 11.70 9.32
C ASP A 92 -8.16 11.35 7.89
N ALA A 93 -7.97 12.37 7.05
CA ALA A 93 -7.58 12.22 5.65
C ALA A 93 -6.06 12.36 5.52
N THR A 94 -5.34 11.25 5.55
CA THR A 94 -3.89 11.24 5.32
C THR A 94 -3.60 11.15 3.82
N GLY A 95 -3.24 12.27 3.18
CA GLY A 95 -3.01 12.35 1.73
C GLY A 95 -1.62 11.90 1.27
N SER A 96 -0.73 11.47 2.18
CA SER A 96 0.72 11.49 1.94
C SER A 96 1.34 10.16 1.47
N ILE A 97 0.56 9.08 1.33
CA ILE A 97 1.13 7.70 1.29
C ILE A 97 1.09 7.04 -0.11
N PHE A 98 0.43 7.61 -1.12
CA PHE A 98 0.27 6.93 -2.42
C PHE A 98 0.75 7.74 -3.64
N LYS A 99 1.12 7.00 -4.70
CA LYS A 99 1.50 7.51 -6.02
C LYS A 99 0.27 7.58 -6.92
N GLU A 100 0.17 8.63 -7.73
CA GLU A 100 -0.94 8.95 -8.64
C GLU A 100 -1.36 7.76 -9.53
N LEU A 101 -2.65 7.38 -9.51
CA LEU A 101 -3.24 6.35 -10.38
C LEU A 101 -4.15 6.96 -11.44
N GLY A 102 -3.60 7.16 -12.62
CA GLY A 102 -4.31 7.68 -13.79
C GLY A 102 -4.89 6.58 -14.65
N PRO A 103 -6.10 6.74 -15.21
CA PRO A 103 -6.64 5.81 -16.19
C PRO A 103 -5.90 5.86 -17.54
N ASN A 104 -5.07 6.89 -17.81
CA ASN A 104 -4.29 7.05 -19.04
C ASN A 104 -3.04 7.91 -18.78
N THR A 105 -1.92 7.61 -19.47
CA THR A 105 -0.65 8.36 -19.45
C THR A 105 -0.74 9.82 -19.89
N LYS A 106 -1.84 10.24 -20.53
CA LYS A 106 -2.09 11.63 -20.99
C LYS A 106 -3.04 12.43 -20.10
N MET A 107 -3.67 11.81 -19.10
CA MET A 107 -4.65 12.49 -18.24
C MET A 107 -3.97 12.81 -16.91
N LEU A 108 -3.94 14.11 -16.55
CA LEU A 108 -3.55 14.52 -15.21
C LEU A 108 -4.47 13.83 -14.21
N VAL A 109 -3.87 12.98 -13.41
CA VAL A 109 -4.52 12.20 -12.38
C VAL A 109 -4.88 13.13 -11.25
N THR A 110 -6.07 12.96 -10.66
CA THR A 110 -6.45 13.70 -9.47
C THR A 110 -5.41 13.44 -8.36
N LYS A 111 -4.83 14.53 -7.83
CA LYS A 111 -3.86 14.57 -6.70
C LYS A 111 -4.39 14.03 -5.37
N HIS A 112 -5.51 13.32 -5.38
CA HIS A 112 -6.42 13.18 -4.25
C HIS A 112 -6.78 11.72 -4.03
N LEU A 113 -5.77 10.86 -3.90
CA LEU A 113 -5.96 9.57 -3.24
C LEU A 113 -5.83 9.82 -1.73
N PHE A 114 -6.96 9.82 -1.03
CA PHE A 114 -6.98 10.02 0.41
C PHE A 114 -6.95 8.66 1.11
N LEU A 115 -5.94 8.44 1.95
CA LEU A 115 -6.03 7.38 2.94
C LEU A 115 -6.80 7.92 4.13
N TYR A 116 -8.06 7.51 4.25
CA TYR A 116 -8.83 7.80 5.45
C TYR A 116 -8.44 6.81 6.54
N VAL A 117 -7.85 7.32 7.62
CA VAL A 117 -7.59 6.55 8.83
C VAL A 117 -8.75 6.77 9.78
N LEU A 118 -9.41 5.68 10.15
CA LEU A 118 -10.50 5.70 11.11
C LEU A 118 -9.96 5.26 12.47
N MET A 119 -10.10 6.12 13.48
CA MET A 119 -9.74 5.83 14.86
C MET A 119 -10.99 5.84 15.73
N MET A 120 -11.07 4.87 16.64
CA MET A 120 -12.19 4.69 17.55
C MET A 120 -11.70 4.78 18.98
N LYS A 121 -12.32 5.65 19.78
CA LYS A 121 -12.06 5.77 21.23
C LYS A 121 -13.36 5.68 22.01
N THR A 122 -13.28 5.22 23.25
CA THR A 122 -14.41 5.25 24.18
C THR A 122 -14.24 6.40 25.17
N ILE A 123 -15.36 7.02 25.53
CA ILE A 123 -15.41 8.03 26.59
C ILE A 123 -16.12 7.36 27.76
N LYS A 124 -15.43 7.23 28.89
CA LYS A 124 -16.12 6.84 30.14
C LYS A 124 -17.03 7.99 30.53
N ASN A 125 -18.30 7.68 30.82
CA ASN A 125 -19.13 8.64 31.53
C ASN A 125 -18.50 8.80 32.92
N GLU A 126 -17.90 9.96 33.19
CA GLU A 126 -17.68 10.40 34.55
C GLU A 126 -19.07 10.70 35.12
N SER A 127 -19.64 9.72 35.81
CA SER A 127 -20.85 9.90 36.60
C SER A 127 -20.59 11.00 37.63
N SER A 128 -21.16 12.19 37.38
CA SER A 128 -21.37 13.24 38.37
C SER A 128 -22.45 12.83 39.37
#